data_AF-A0A438EDK6-F1
#
_entry.id   AF-A0A438EDK6-F1
#
_cell.length_a   1.000
_cell.length_b   1.000
_cell.length_c   1.000
_cell.angle_alpha   90.00
_cell.angle_beta   90.00
_cell.angle_gamma   90.00
#
_symmetry.space_group_name_H-M   'P 1'
#
loop_
_entity.id
_entity.type
_entity.pdbx_description
1 polymer ?
#
loop_
_entity_poly.entity_id
_entity_poly.type
_entity_poly.pdbx_seq_one_letter_code
_entity_poly.pdbx_strand_id
1 'polypeptide(L)' 'MDSTFSISANVNNISVLNGTNFKKWKEHVIIVLGCMDLDYALREDCPMDLTGASTVEQRAAMEKWSDPIA' A
#
# COMPACT_ATOMS: atom_id res chain seq x y z
N MET A 1 -19.87 -4.40 -15.41
CA MET A 1 -19.54 -5.36 -14.35
C MET A 1 -18.68 -4.59 -13.39
N ASP A 2 -19.31 -4.12 -12.31
CA ASP A 2 -18.83 -2.96 -11.56
C ASP A 2 -17.52 -3.28 -10.84
N SER A 3 -16.50 -2.44 -11.03
CA SER A 3 -15.19 -2.58 -10.39
C SER A 3 -15.30 -2.76 -8.86
N THR A 4 -16.36 -2.22 -8.26
CA THR A 4 -16.74 -2.40 -6.84
C THR A 4 -17.07 -3.84 -6.46
N PHE A 5 -17.70 -4.63 -7.34
CA PHE A 5 -17.98 -6.06 -7.06
C PHE A 5 -16.69 -6.87 -7.03
N SER A 6 -15.73 -6.55 -7.92
CA SER A 6 -14.42 -7.21 -8.00
C SER A 6 -13.55 -6.96 -6.76
N ILE A 7 -13.54 -5.72 -6.25
CA ILE A 7 -12.77 -5.37 -5.05
C ILE A 7 -13.33 -6.10 -3.82
N SER A 8 -14.66 -6.13 -3.64
CA SER A 8 -15.28 -6.79 -2.48
C SER A 8 -14.99 -8.30 -2.42
N ALA A 9 -14.98 -8.98 -3.57
CA ALA A 9 -14.63 -10.38 -3.66
C ALA A 9 -13.16 -10.62 -3.29
N ASN A 10 -12.25 -9.72 -3.67
CA ASN A 10 -10.83 -9.85 -3.36
C ASN A 10 -10.52 -9.55 -1.89
N VAL A 11 -11.19 -8.55 -1.28
CA VAL A 11 -11.07 -8.25 0.16
C VAL A 11 -11.49 -9.45 1.01
N ASN A 12 -12.62 -10.08 0.68
CA ASN A 12 -13.14 -11.24 1.41
C ASN A 12 -12.25 -12.49 1.28
N ASN A 13 -11.32 -12.51 0.32
CA ASN A 13 -10.36 -13.60 0.10
C ASN A 13 -8.98 -13.34 0.71
N ILE A 14 -8.78 -12.20 1.41
CA ILE A 14 -7.56 -11.97 2.19
C ILE A 14 -7.66 -12.79 3.48
N SER A 15 -6.95 -13.92 3.53
CA SER A 15 -6.82 -14.69 4.76
C SER A 15 -5.94 -13.96 5.77
N VAL A 16 -6.17 -14.16 7.07
CA VAL A 16 -5.31 -13.57 8.12
C VAL A 16 -3.87 -14.03 7.93
N LEU A 17 -2.91 -13.11 8.03
CA LEU A 17 -1.48 -13.42 7.90
C LEU A 17 -1.06 -14.42 8.98
N ASN A 18 -0.34 -15.45 8.55
CA ASN A 18 0.26 -16.47 9.38
C ASN A 18 1.67 -16.82 8.85
N GLY A 19 2.36 -17.72 9.54
CA GLY A 19 3.74 -18.07 9.21
C GLY A 19 3.96 -18.72 7.84
N THR A 20 2.91 -19.16 7.13
CA THR A 20 3.03 -19.94 5.88
C THR A 20 2.38 -19.28 4.67
N ASN A 21 1.48 -18.31 4.86
CA ASN A 21 0.70 -17.73 3.77
C ASN A 21 1.20 -16.37 3.25
N PHE A 22 2.35 -15.86 3.70
CA PHE A 22 2.85 -14.51 3.39
C PHE A 22 2.79 -14.15 1.89
N LYS A 23 3.26 -15.04 1.00
CA LYS A 23 3.26 -14.77 -0.45
C LYS A 23 1.86 -14.49 -0.99
N LYS A 24 0.90 -15.35 -0.66
CA LYS A 24 -0.49 -15.24 -1.12
C LYS A 24 -1.22 -14.08 -0.44
N TRP A 25 -0.95 -13.87 0.85
CA TRP A 25 -1.47 -12.75 1.62
C TRP A 25 -1.04 -11.40 1.01
N LYS A 26 0.27 -11.24 0.77
CA LYS A 26 0.85 -10.04 0.19
C LYS A 26 0.25 -9.72 -1.19
N GLU A 27 0.09 -10.73 -2.05
CA GLU A 27 -0.51 -10.57 -3.38
C GLU A 27 -1.95 -10.03 -3.30
N HIS A 28 -2.80 -10.63 -2.47
CA HIS A 28 -4.18 -10.17 -2.34
C HIS A 28 -4.28 -8.75 -1.75
N VAL A 29 -3.44 -8.43 -0.77
CA VAL A 29 -3.38 -7.08 -0.16
C VAL A 29 -2.97 -6.03 -1.21
N ILE A 30 -1.94 -6.31 -2.01
CA ILE A 30 -1.50 -5.39 -3.08
C ILE A 30 -2.60 -5.17 -4.12
N ILE A 31 -3.32 -6.23 -4.53
CA ILE A 31 -4.40 -6.10 -5.52
C ILE A 31 -5.52 -5.19 -5.00
N VAL A 32 -5.98 -5.43 -3.77
CA VAL A 32 -7.06 -4.62 -3.18
C VAL A 32 -6.65 -3.16 -3.07
N LEU A 33 -5.46 -2.90 -2.52
CA LEU A 33 -4.98 -1.53 -2.33
C LEU A 33 -4.70 -0.84 -3.67
N GLY A 34 -4.17 -1.56 -4.66
CA GLY A 34 -3.96 -1.01 -6.00
C GLY A 34 -5.25 -0.66 -6.73
N CYS A 35 -6.35 -1.38 -6.47
CA CYS A 35 -7.67 -0.98 -6.96
C CYS A 35 -8.24 0.27 -6.26
N MET A 36 -7.68 0.67 -5.12
CA MET A 36 -8.06 1.87 -4.36
C MET A 36 -7.03 3.00 -4.51
N ASP A 37 -5.99 2.81 -5.33
CA ASP A 37 -4.83 3.70 -5.47
C ASP A 37 -4.05 3.95 -4.15
N LEU A 38 -4.10 2.97 -3.23
CA LEU A 38 -3.43 3.00 -1.91
C LEU A 38 -2.19 2.10 -1.83
N ASP A 39 -1.72 1.55 -2.96
CA ASP A 39 -0.59 0.62 -3.03
C ASP A 39 0.79 1.30 -3.10
N TYR A 40 0.84 2.64 -3.08
CA TYR A 40 2.07 3.40 -3.27
C TYR A 40 3.20 2.99 -2.31
N ALA A 41 2.92 2.96 -1.01
CA ALA A 41 3.89 2.58 0.01
C ALA A 41 4.33 1.10 -0.04
N LEU A 42 3.55 0.25 -0.73
CA LEU A 42 3.87 -1.17 -0.92
C LEU A 42 4.76 -1.43 -2.14
N ARG A 43 4.86 -0.46 -3.06
CA ARG A 43 5.62 -0.55 -4.31
C ARG A 43 6.92 0.23 -4.26
N GLU A 44 6.92 1.33 -3.52
CA GLU A 44 8.09 2.17 -3.33
C GLU A 44 8.83 1.81 -2.04
N ASP A 45 10.15 1.88 -2.09
CA ASP A 45 10.97 1.75 -0.90
C ASP A 45 10.66 2.89 0.07
N CYS A 46 10.75 2.60 1.37
CA CYS A 46 10.58 3.60 2.41
C CYS A 46 11.60 4.74 2.18
N PRO A 47 11.15 6.01 2.11
CA PRO A 47 12.05 7.15 2.04
C PRO A 47 13.01 7.17 3.23
N MET A 48 14.18 7.80 3.07
CA MET A 48 15.08 8.01 4.20
C MET A 48 14.39 8.84 5.29
N ASP A 49 14.69 8.50 6.55
CA ASP A 49 14.21 9.26 7.70
C ASP A 49 14.53 10.74 7.55
N LEU A 50 13.52 11.56 7.81
CA LEU A 50 13.65 13.00 7.72
C LEU A 50 14.53 13.53 8.86
N THR A 51 15.45 14.43 8.51
CA THR A 51 16.25 15.20 9.46
C THR A 51 15.90 16.68 9.38
N GLY A 52 16.44 17.50 10.28
CA GLY A 52 16.26 18.96 10.21
C GLY A 52 16.72 19.58 8.88
N ALA A 53 17.66 18.94 8.18
CA ALA A 53 18.20 19.40 6.90
C ALA A 53 17.49 18.82 5.67
N SER A 54 16.45 17.99 5.85
CA SER A 54 15.75 17.36 4.71
C SER A 54 15.10 18.39 3.81
N THR A 55 15.22 18.15 2.50
CA THR A 55 14.68 19.02 1.45
C THR A 55 13.16 18.93 1.39
N VAL A 56 12.53 19.87 0.68
CA VAL A 56 11.08 19.87 0.47
C VAL A 56 10.65 18.61 -0.27
N GLU A 57 11.43 18.17 -1.25
CA GLU A 57 11.16 16.96 -2.04
C GLU A 57 11.23 15.69 -1.18
N GLN A 58 12.21 15.59 -0.28
CA GLN A 58 12.31 14.47 0.66
C GLN A 58 11.11 14.43 1.61
N ARG A 59 10.66 15.59 2.09
CA ARG A 59 9.48 15.71 2.95
C ARG A 59 8.20 15.32 2.21
N ALA A 60 8.03 15.80 0.97
CA ALA A 60 6.89 15.45 0.13
C ALA A 60 6.86 13.95 -0.23
N ALA A 61 8.02 13.33 -0.46
CA ALA A 61 8.12 11.89 -0.69
C ALA A 61 7.70 11.09 0.54
N MET A 62 8.13 11.50 1.74
CA MET A 62 7.72 10.89 3.01
C MET A 62 6.24 11.08 3.30
N GLU A 63 5.69 12.27 3.03
CA GLU A 63 4.26 12.56 3.16
C GLU A 63 3.42 11.66 2.26
N LYS A 64 3.78 11.57 0.97
CA LYS A 64 3.10 10.68 0.02
C LYS A 64 3.22 9.20 0.39
N TRP A 65 4.35 8.78 0.96
CA TRP A 65 4.57 7.41 1.40
C TRP A 65 3.78 7.07 2.68
N SER A 66 3.73 8.00 3.65
CA SER A 66 3.05 7.79 4.94
C SER A 66 1.54 8.02 4.87
N ASP A 67 1.09 8.92 4.01
CA ASP A 67 -0.31 9.29 3.86
C ASP A 67 -0.67 9.28 2.36
N PRO A 68 -0.96 8.10 1.79
CA PRO A 68 -1.27 7.96 0.37
C PRO A 68 -2.59 8.63 -0.06
N ILE A 69 -3.34 9.25 0.87
CA ILE A 69 -4.62 9.95 0.61
C ILE A 69 -4.44 11.49 0.55
N ALA A 70 -3.28 12.01 0.96
CA ALA A 70 -3.00 13.45 1.04
C ALA A 70 -2.66 14.12 -0.32
#